data_AF-A0A2E2M907-F1
#
_entry.id   AF-A0A2E2M907-F1
#
_cell.length_a   1.000
_cell.length_b   1.000
_cell.length_c   1.000
_cell.angle_alpha   90.00
_cell.angle_beta   90.00
_cell.angle_gamma   90.00
#
_symmetry.space_group_name_H-M   'P 1'
#
loop_
_entity.id
_entity.type
_entity.pdbx_description
1 polymer ?
#
loop_
_entity_poly.entity_id
_entity_poly.type
_entity_poly.pdbx_seq_one_letter_code
_entity_poly.pdbx_strand_id
1 'polypeptide(L)'
;PLAVFSLVLPDFTRSTGEPTLTGMQKVMVGVMAVCLYAVFLLIQTGRHRAFFSLPETEDAGPHEEEGSPYPLYGSLLLLVGYIVPIILLVEQLAKPVDYIIETLDMPAAIGGVLMAILVTAPEALGGIRSALANRLQQSVNIFLGSVLATIGLTVPIMLMVSSALGLELVLGLAGVDMVLLLLIFAVSIVTFSSGRTHVLQGAVHFLIFVAFLMLLYRG
;
A
#
# COMPACT_ATOMS: atom_id res chain seq x y z
N PRO A 1 8.63 -6.40 -8.65
CA PRO A 1 9.67 -7.22 -7.99
C PRO A 1 9.37 -7.48 -6.51
N LEU A 2 9.14 -6.43 -5.71
CA LEU A 2 8.77 -6.55 -4.29
C LEU A 2 7.60 -7.51 -4.06
N ALA A 3 6.45 -7.20 -4.67
CA ALA A 3 5.25 -8.03 -4.60
C ALA A 3 5.47 -9.48 -5.08
N VAL A 4 6.30 -9.67 -6.10
CA VAL A 4 6.61 -11.00 -6.63
C VAL A 4 7.43 -11.81 -5.63
N PHE A 5 8.46 -11.21 -5.03
CA PHE A 5 9.29 -11.91 -4.03
C PHE A 5 8.54 -12.18 -2.73
N SER A 6 7.62 -11.29 -2.33
CA SER A 6 6.88 -11.46 -1.08
C SER A 6 5.63 -12.32 -1.21
N LEU A 7 4.90 -12.24 -2.32
CA LEU A 7 3.53 -12.79 -2.45
C LEU A 7 3.40 -13.89 -3.53
N VAL A 8 4.29 -13.91 -4.53
CA VAL A 8 4.26 -14.91 -5.62
C VAL A 8 5.24 -16.04 -5.35
N LEU A 9 6.47 -15.70 -4.96
CA LEU A 9 7.55 -16.65 -4.73
C LEU A 9 7.22 -17.72 -3.68
N PRO A 10 6.55 -17.41 -2.54
CA PRO A 10 6.22 -18.44 -1.54
C PRO A 10 5.47 -19.64 -2.12
N ASP A 11 4.57 -19.41 -3.09
CA ASP A 11 3.71 -20.45 -3.69
C ASP A 11 4.48 -21.37 -4.68
N PHE A 12 5.57 -20.87 -5.26
CA PHE A 12 6.42 -21.65 -6.18
C PHE A 12 7.66 -22.25 -5.52
N THR A 13 7.84 -22.01 -4.23
CA THR A 13 9.04 -22.47 -3.53
C THR A 13 8.83 -23.90 -3.05
N ARG A 14 9.65 -24.83 -3.55
CA ARG A 14 9.56 -26.28 -3.27
C ARG A 14 9.87 -26.70 -1.82
N SER A 15 10.00 -25.77 -0.88
CA SER A 15 10.57 -26.05 0.45
C SER A 15 9.54 -26.43 1.52
N THR A 16 8.25 -26.22 1.26
CA THR A 16 7.17 -26.40 2.25
C THR A 16 5.91 -26.88 1.53
N GLY A 17 5.13 -27.78 2.15
CA GLY A 17 3.88 -28.30 1.57
C GLY A 17 2.71 -27.29 1.61
N GLU A 18 2.90 -26.21 2.35
CA GLU A 18 2.00 -25.06 2.45
C GLU A 18 2.71 -23.81 1.89
N PRO A 19 1.98 -22.76 1.44
CA PRO A 19 2.52 -21.52 0.89
C PRO A 19 3.20 -20.61 1.95
N THR A 20 4.02 -21.23 2.79
CA THR A 20 4.83 -20.63 3.85
C THR A 20 6.29 -20.60 3.41
N LEU A 21 7.03 -19.61 3.91
CA LEU A 21 8.48 -19.49 3.65
C LEU A 21 9.28 -20.19 4.76
N THR A 22 10.37 -20.86 4.43
CA THR A 22 11.34 -21.33 5.44
C THR A 22 11.99 -20.16 6.17
N GLY A 23 12.53 -20.39 7.37
CA GLY A 23 13.16 -19.32 8.17
C GLY A 23 14.22 -18.52 7.40
N MET A 24 15.06 -19.18 6.60
CA MET A 24 16.07 -18.54 5.76
C MET A 24 15.45 -17.70 4.62
N GLN A 25 14.35 -18.17 4.02
CA GLN A 25 13.64 -17.43 2.98
C GLN A 25 12.88 -16.21 3.53
N LYS A 26 12.28 -16.32 4.73
CA LYS A 26 11.66 -15.17 5.42
C LYS A 26 12.67 -14.05 5.63
N VAL A 27 13.87 -14.37 6.11
CA VAL A 27 14.96 -13.39 6.30
C VAL A 27 15.40 -12.82 4.96
N MET A 28 15.61 -13.65 3.93
CA MET A 28 15.99 -13.18 2.60
C MET A 28 14.97 -12.20 2.01
N VAL A 29 13.68 -12.56 2.01
CA VAL A 29 12.59 -11.72 1.49
C VAL A 29 12.47 -10.43 2.30
N GLY A 30 12.54 -10.52 3.63
CA GLY A 30 12.51 -9.36 4.53
C GLY A 30 13.65 -8.38 4.24
N VAL A 31 14.89 -8.87 4.16
CA VAL A 31 16.08 -8.05 3.87
C VAL A 31 15.98 -7.42 2.49
N MET A 32 15.60 -8.18 1.46
CA MET A 32 15.44 -7.65 0.10
C MET A 32 14.38 -6.55 0.04
N ALA A 33 13.25 -6.74 0.72
CA ALA A 33 12.19 -5.74 0.75
C ALA A 33 12.62 -4.45 1.45
N VAL A 34 13.27 -4.56 2.61
CA VAL A 34 13.83 -3.40 3.34
C VAL A 34 14.91 -2.69 2.50
N CYS A 35 15.83 -3.42 1.86
CA CYS A 35 16.86 -2.83 1.01
C CYS A 35 16.26 -2.07 -0.18
N LEU A 36 15.30 -2.67 -0.88
CA LEU A 36 14.63 -2.02 -2.01
C LEU A 36 13.84 -0.78 -1.56
N TYR A 37 13.17 -0.84 -0.41
CA TYR A 37 12.47 0.30 0.15
C TYR A 37 13.43 1.42 0.61
N ALA A 38 14.57 1.07 1.21
CA ALA A 38 15.60 2.03 1.59
C ALA A 38 16.19 2.74 0.36
N VAL A 39 16.48 2.00 -0.73
CA VAL A 39 16.93 2.60 -2.00
C VAL A 39 15.87 3.55 -2.56
N PHE A 40 14.59 3.16 -2.51
CA PHE A 40 13.49 4.03 -2.93
C PHE A 40 13.44 5.34 -2.12
N LEU A 41 13.53 5.26 -0.78
CA LEU A 41 13.57 6.44 0.08
C LEU A 41 14.78 7.34 -0.21
N LEU A 42 15.97 6.76 -0.41
CA LEU A 42 17.17 7.54 -0.75
C LEU A 42 17.02 8.32 -2.06
N ILE A 43 16.35 7.75 -3.06
CA ILE A 43 16.07 8.42 -4.33
C ILE A 43 15.03 9.54 -4.14
N GLN A 44 13.99 9.27 -3.34
CA GLN A 44 12.88 10.20 -3.11
C GLN A 44 13.27 11.39 -2.22
N THR A 45 14.06 11.16 -1.18
CA THR A 45 14.51 12.18 -0.20
C THR A 45 15.79 12.88 -0.64
N GLY A 46 16.56 12.30 -1.56
CA GLY A 46 17.83 12.83 -2.05
C GLY A 46 17.72 13.61 -3.37
N ARG A 47 18.53 13.19 -4.35
CA ARG A 47 18.92 13.97 -5.54
C ARG A 47 17.78 14.31 -6.53
N HIS A 48 16.59 13.70 -6.41
CA HIS A 48 15.44 13.94 -7.29
C HIS A 48 14.25 14.59 -6.57
N ARG A 49 14.49 15.32 -5.46
CA ARG A 49 13.44 16.11 -4.80
C ARG A 49 12.64 16.97 -5.80
N ALA A 50 13.29 17.50 -6.84
CA ALA A 50 12.66 18.27 -7.93
C ALA A 50 11.58 17.52 -8.74
N PHE A 51 11.63 16.19 -8.83
CA PHE A 51 10.58 15.37 -9.46
C PHE A 51 9.39 15.09 -8.51
N PHE A 52 9.52 15.40 -7.22
CA PHE A 52 8.50 15.14 -6.20
C PHE A 52 8.05 16.41 -5.45
N SER A 53 8.75 17.52 -5.64
CA SER A 53 8.38 18.85 -5.17
C SER A 53 7.38 19.49 -6.13
N LEU A 54 6.42 20.21 -5.56
CA LEU A 54 5.39 20.94 -6.30
C LEU A 54 6.04 21.86 -7.37
N PRO A 55 5.47 21.96 -8.58
CA PRO A 55 5.54 23.23 -9.27
C PRO A 55 4.78 24.24 -8.39
N GLU A 56 5.47 25.30 -7.96
CA GLU A 56 4.83 26.50 -7.45
C GLU A 56 3.70 26.85 -8.41
N THR A 57 2.45 26.73 -7.97
CA THR A 57 1.34 27.24 -8.76
C THR A 57 1.28 28.74 -8.56
N GLU A 58 1.33 29.47 -9.68
CA GLU A 58 0.99 30.89 -9.84
C GLU A 58 -0.43 31.27 -9.37
N ASP A 59 -1.21 30.36 -8.77
CA ASP A 59 -2.57 30.59 -8.27
C ASP A 59 -2.72 30.40 -6.75
N ALA A 60 -1.62 30.17 -6.03
CA ALA A 60 -1.59 30.45 -4.61
C ALA A 60 -1.30 31.95 -4.46
N GLY A 61 -2.30 32.75 -4.10
CA GLY A 61 -2.05 34.09 -3.54
C GLY A 61 -1.01 33.99 -2.41
N PRO A 62 -0.33 35.10 -2.05
CA PRO A 62 0.91 35.09 -1.27
C PRO A 62 0.71 34.44 0.10
N HIS A 63 0.78 33.12 0.14
CA HIS A 63 1.16 32.36 1.30
C HIS A 63 2.67 32.43 1.28
N GLU A 64 3.17 33.52 1.86
CA GLU A 64 4.53 33.60 2.37
C GLU A 64 4.90 32.22 2.94
N GLU A 65 6.09 31.74 2.58
CA GLU A 65 6.75 30.64 3.27
C GLU A 65 7.04 31.05 4.72
N GLU A 66 6.02 31.26 5.53
CA GLU A 66 6.13 31.23 6.98
C GLU A 66 6.41 29.78 7.33
N GLY A 67 7.70 29.47 7.51
CA GLY A 67 8.14 28.21 8.10
C GLY A 67 7.26 27.93 9.32
N SER A 68 6.61 26.76 9.31
CA SER A 68 5.64 26.31 10.32
C SER A 68 5.97 26.90 11.71
N PRO A 69 5.11 27.76 12.29
CA PRO A 69 5.39 28.44 13.56
C PRO A 69 5.43 27.47 14.76
N TYR A 70 5.17 26.19 14.52
CA TYR A 70 5.22 25.16 15.53
C TYR A 70 6.65 24.67 15.74
N PRO A 71 7.17 24.66 16.98
CA PRO A 71 8.44 24.03 17.28
C PRO A 71 8.40 22.56 16.84
N LEU A 72 9.51 22.04 16.32
CA LEU A 72 9.65 20.64 15.88
C LEU A 72 9.06 19.64 16.89
N TYR A 73 9.27 19.92 18.18
CA TYR A 73 8.70 19.16 19.30
C TYR A 73 7.17 19.18 19.35
N GLY A 74 6.54 20.32 19.07
CA GLY A 74 5.09 20.46 19.00
C GLY A 74 4.50 19.63 17.85
N SER A 75 5.09 19.69 16.66
CA SER A 75 4.67 18.87 15.52
C SER A 75 4.85 17.37 15.76
N LEU A 76 5.97 16.97 16.40
CA LEU A 76 6.20 15.57 16.77
C LEU A 76 5.19 15.08 17.81
N LEU A 77 4.89 15.89 18.83
CA LEU A 77 3.93 15.55 19.86
C LEU A 77 2.50 15.47 19.30
N LEU A 78 2.12 16.38 18.40
CA LEU A 78 0.86 16.30 17.65
C LEU A 78 0.80 15.05 16.78
N LEU A 79 1.88 14.70 16.08
CA LEU A 79 1.95 13.47 15.26
C LEU A 79 1.68 12.22 16.10
N VAL A 80 2.41 12.05 17.21
CA VAL A 80 2.20 10.93 18.14
C VAL A 80 0.78 10.98 18.72
N GLY A 81 0.31 12.18 19.10
CA GLY A 81 -1.02 12.43 19.62
C GLY A 81 -2.15 12.09 18.66
N TYR A 82 -1.94 12.15 17.34
CA TYR A 82 -2.90 11.71 16.33
C TYR A 82 -2.77 10.22 15.99
N ILE A 83 -1.55 9.66 15.97
CA ILE A 83 -1.34 8.24 15.66
C ILE A 83 -2.00 7.34 16.71
N VAL A 84 -1.84 7.64 18.00
CA VAL A 84 -2.40 6.83 19.09
C VAL A 84 -3.92 6.62 18.97
N PRO A 85 -4.76 7.67 18.88
CA PRO A 85 -6.19 7.49 18.74
C PRO A 85 -6.58 6.83 17.42
N ILE A 86 -5.83 7.04 16.33
CA ILE A 86 -6.07 6.34 15.06
C ILE A 86 -5.88 4.84 15.23
N ILE A 87 -4.79 4.40 15.87
CA ILE A 87 -4.53 2.97 16.12
C ILE A 87 -5.64 2.37 16.98
N LEU A 88 -6.02 3.05 18.07
CA LEU A 88 -7.10 2.61 18.95
C LEU A 88 -8.44 2.53 18.21
N LEU A 89 -8.73 3.50 17.34
CA LEU A 89 -9.97 3.53 16.57
C LEU A 89 -10.01 2.41 15.54
N VAL A 90 -8.90 2.14 14.85
CA VAL A 90 -8.76 1.02 13.90
C VAL A 90 -8.97 -0.32 14.61
N GLU A 91 -8.38 -0.52 15.79
CA GLU A 91 -8.57 -1.74 16.58
C GLU A 91 -10.03 -1.91 17.04
N GLN A 92 -10.67 -0.82 17.49
CA GLN A 92 -12.07 -0.87 17.90
C GLN A 92 -13.03 -1.05 16.73
N LEU A 93 -12.65 -0.62 15.52
CA LEU A 93 -13.43 -0.82 14.29
C LEU A 93 -13.26 -2.23 13.71
N ALA A 94 -12.15 -2.92 13.99
CA ALA A 94 -11.98 -4.31 13.58
C ALA A 94 -13.06 -5.22 14.18
N LYS A 95 -13.39 -5.05 15.47
CA LYS A 95 -14.39 -5.86 16.19
C LYS A 95 -15.79 -5.87 15.53
N PRO A 96 -16.44 -4.72 15.22
CA PRO A 96 -17.72 -4.72 14.54
C PRO A 96 -17.62 -5.21 13.10
N VAL A 97 -16.48 -5.00 12.41
CA VAL A 97 -16.26 -5.53 11.06
C VAL A 97 -16.23 -7.06 11.10
N ASP A 98 -15.45 -7.65 12.00
CA ASP A 98 -15.37 -9.10 12.19
C ASP A 98 -16.73 -9.70 12.56
N TYR A 99 -17.47 -9.05 13.48
CA TYR A 99 -18.81 -9.47 13.86
C TYR A 99 -19.78 -9.48 12.67
N ILE A 100 -19.75 -8.47 11.79
CA ILE A 100 -20.59 -8.42 10.59
C ILE A 100 -20.22 -9.55 9.63
N ILE A 101 -18.93 -9.79 9.43
CA ILE A 101 -18.42 -10.84 8.53
C ILE A 101 -18.84 -12.21 9.03
N GLU A 102 -18.70 -12.48 10.33
CA GLU A 102 -19.11 -13.75 10.95
C GLU A 102 -20.62 -13.92 10.91
N THR A 103 -21.39 -12.85 11.17
CA THR A 103 -22.86 -12.90 11.14
C THR A 103 -23.41 -13.16 9.73
N LEU A 104 -22.72 -12.67 8.69
CA LEU A 104 -23.12 -12.83 7.29
C LEU A 104 -22.45 -14.02 6.60
N ASP A 105 -21.67 -14.83 7.34
CA ASP A 105 -20.89 -15.98 6.82
C ASP A 105 -20.02 -15.59 5.61
N MET A 106 -19.43 -14.40 5.68
CA MET A 106 -18.62 -13.82 4.60
C MET A 106 -17.16 -14.28 4.71
N PRO A 107 -16.42 -14.38 3.59
CA PRO A 107 -14.99 -14.67 3.61
C PRO A 107 -14.20 -13.66 4.47
N ALA A 108 -13.37 -14.17 5.39
CA ALA A 108 -12.55 -13.34 6.29
C ALA A 108 -11.65 -12.33 5.55
N ALA A 109 -11.24 -12.66 4.32
CA ALA A 109 -10.46 -11.78 3.47
C ALA A 109 -11.16 -10.43 3.17
N ILE A 110 -12.50 -10.39 3.21
CA ILE A 110 -13.27 -9.15 3.04
C ILE A 110 -13.02 -8.17 4.19
N GLY A 111 -12.85 -8.66 5.41
CA GLY A 111 -12.49 -7.83 6.57
C GLY A 111 -11.14 -7.16 6.37
N GLY A 112 -10.15 -7.91 5.90
CA GLY A 112 -8.85 -7.38 5.51
C GLY A 112 -8.95 -6.28 4.45
N VAL A 113 -9.76 -6.48 3.41
CA VAL A 113 -9.96 -5.47 2.34
C VAL A 113 -10.68 -4.23 2.86
N LEU A 114 -11.72 -4.37 3.69
CA LEU A 114 -12.41 -3.24 4.29
C LEU A 114 -11.47 -2.40 5.17
N MET A 115 -10.66 -3.07 5.99
CA MET A 115 -9.67 -2.40 6.83
C MET A 115 -8.57 -1.73 5.99
N ALA A 116 -8.12 -2.38 4.90
CA ALA A 116 -7.16 -1.77 3.97
C ALA A 116 -7.73 -0.49 3.32
N ILE A 117 -8.98 -0.53 2.83
CA ILE A 117 -9.65 0.65 2.26
C ILE A 117 -9.77 1.75 3.32
N LEU A 118 -10.20 1.42 4.53
CA LEU A 118 -10.37 2.38 5.62
C LEU A 118 -9.06 3.10 5.98
N VAL A 119 -7.97 2.33 6.16
CA VAL A 119 -6.67 2.86 6.57
C VAL A 119 -6.01 3.67 5.45
N THR A 120 -6.19 3.26 4.18
CA THR A 120 -5.62 3.95 3.02
C THR A 120 -6.50 5.08 2.47
N ALA A 121 -7.74 5.22 2.95
CA ALA A 121 -8.69 6.23 2.47
C ALA A 121 -8.15 7.68 2.52
N PRO A 122 -7.48 8.14 3.60
CA PRO A 122 -6.94 9.50 3.63
C PRO A 122 -5.93 9.78 2.51
N GLU A 123 -5.05 8.82 2.23
CA GLU A 123 -4.06 8.90 1.15
C GLU A 123 -4.73 8.86 -0.22
N ALA A 124 -5.72 7.98 -0.39
CA ALA A 124 -6.50 7.88 -1.60
C ALA A 124 -7.23 9.19 -1.94
N LEU A 125 -7.81 9.84 -0.93
CA LEU A 125 -8.43 11.15 -1.09
C LEU A 125 -7.41 12.22 -1.49
N GLY A 126 -6.20 12.21 -0.91
CA GLY A 126 -5.10 13.10 -1.30
C GLY A 126 -4.65 12.89 -2.76
N GLY A 127 -4.56 11.63 -3.19
CA GLY A 127 -4.24 11.26 -4.56
C GLY A 127 -5.31 11.68 -5.56
N ILE A 128 -6.59 11.45 -5.26
CA ILE A 128 -7.73 11.85 -6.10
C ILE A 128 -7.79 13.38 -6.22
N ARG A 129 -7.67 14.12 -5.11
CA ARG A 129 -7.64 15.59 -5.14
C ARG A 129 -6.52 16.12 -6.03
N SER A 130 -5.33 15.51 -5.95
CA SER A 130 -4.20 15.88 -6.81
C SER A 130 -4.48 15.61 -8.29
N ALA A 131 -5.13 14.48 -8.62
CA ALA A 131 -5.52 14.18 -9.99
C ALA A 131 -6.58 15.15 -10.53
N LEU A 132 -7.60 15.50 -9.71
CA LEU A 132 -8.62 16.49 -10.06
C LEU A 132 -8.03 17.89 -10.28
N ALA A 133 -6.97 18.24 -9.54
CA ALA A 133 -6.19 19.45 -9.73
C ALA A 133 -5.19 19.38 -10.90
N ASN A 134 -5.29 18.38 -11.78
CA ASN A 134 -4.40 18.13 -12.91
C ASN A 134 -2.91 17.93 -12.52
N ARG A 135 -2.62 17.54 -11.27
CA ARG A 135 -1.30 17.21 -10.76
C ARG A 135 -1.08 15.69 -10.78
N LEU A 136 -1.12 15.10 -11.97
CA LEU A 136 -1.04 13.65 -12.16
C LEU A 136 0.22 13.03 -11.56
N GLN A 137 1.37 13.68 -11.69
CA GLN A 137 2.63 13.19 -11.12
C GLN A 137 2.57 13.10 -9.57
N GLN A 138 1.94 14.08 -8.92
CA GLN A 138 1.72 14.06 -7.48
C GLN A 138 0.76 12.93 -7.08
N SER A 139 -0.35 12.78 -7.81
CA SER A 139 -1.30 11.69 -7.61
C SER A 139 -0.62 10.32 -7.70
N VAL A 140 0.14 10.10 -8.78
CA VAL A 140 0.88 8.86 -9.03
C VAL A 140 1.94 8.62 -7.95
N ASN A 141 2.65 9.65 -7.50
CA ASN A 141 3.63 9.51 -6.41
C ASN A 141 2.98 9.13 -5.08
N ILE A 142 1.83 9.71 -4.74
CA ILE A 142 1.07 9.36 -3.53
C ILE A 142 0.65 7.88 -3.60
N PHE A 143 0.03 7.46 -4.70
CA PHE A 143 -0.49 6.10 -4.83
C PHE A 143 0.62 5.04 -4.94
N LEU A 144 1.59 5.21 -5.84
CA LEU A 144 2.69 4.25 -5.99
C LEU A 144 3.61 4.25 -4.76
N GLY A 145 3.84 5.41 -4.15
CA GLY A 145 4.59 5.53 -2.90
C GLY A 145 3.92 4.75 -1.76
N SER A 146 2.59 4.88 -1.61
CA SER A 146 1.80 4.13 -0.63
C SER A 146 1.86 2.62 -0.84
N VAL A 147 1.70 2.15 -2.09
CA VAL A 147 1.83 0.73 -2.43
C VAL A 147 3.23 0.20 -2.13
N LEU A 148 4.26 0.96 -2.50
CA LEU A 148 5.65 0.59 -2.23
C LEU A 148 5.97 0.55 -0.74
N ALA A 149 5.45 1.50 0.06
CA ALA A 149 5.61 1.49 1.51
C ALA A 149 4.88 0.30 2.15
N THR A 150 3.66 0.01 1.70
CA THR A 150 2.87 -1.12 2.21
C THR A 150 3.59 -2.45 1.96
N ILE A 151 4.11 -2.68 0.75
CA ILE A 151 4.78 -3.95 0.45
C ILE A 151 6.23 -3.96 0.98
N GLY A 152 6.96 -2.85 0.82
CA GLY A 152 8.38 -2.74 1.16
C GLY A 152 8.67 -2.66 2.66
N LEU A 153 7.71 -2.19 3.47
CA LEU A 153 7.86 -2.03 4.91
C LEU A 153 6.95 -2.95 5.72
N THR A 154 5.66 -3.05 5.38
CA THR A 154 4.71 -3.84 6.18
C THR A 154 4.99 -5.34 6.10
N VAL A 155 5.38 -5.87 4.93
CA VAL A 155 5.73 -7.30 4.80
C VAL A 155 6.90 -7.69 5.70
N PRO A 156 8.06 -7.00 5.69
CA PRO A 156 9.15 -7.27 6.63
C PRO A 156 8.73 -7.17 8.09
N ILE A 157 7.96 -6.14 8.46
CA ILE A 157 7.47 -5.96 9.84
C ILE A 157 6.61 -7.15 10.25
N MET A 158 5.67 -7.58 9.40
CA MET A 158 4.81 -8.73 9.67
C MET A 158 5.60 -10.04 9.75
N LEU A 159 6.65 -10.21 8.94
CA LEU A 159 7.57 -11.34 9.05
C LEU A 159 8.33 -11.34 10.38
N MET A 160 8.77 -10.18 10.85
CA MET A 160 9.45 -10.05 12.15
C MET A 160 8.49 -10.33 13.31
N VAL A 161 7.29 -9.74 13.29
CA VAL A 161 6.26 -9.90 14.32
C VAL A 161 5.77 -11.35 14.39
N SER A 162 5.47 -11.97 13.25
CA SER A 162 5.05 -13.37 13.21
C SER A 162 6.15 -14.31 13.71
N SER A 163 7.41 -14.05 13.37
CA SER A 163 8.54 -14.83 13.88
C SER A 163 8.75 -14.65 15.39
N ALA A 164 8.50 -13.46 15.94
CA ALA A 164 8.63 -13.19 17.37
C ALA A 164 7.50 -13.82 18.20
N LEU A 165 6.29 -13.86 17.63
CA LEU A 165 5.09 -14.42 18.27
C LEU A 165 4.89 -15.92 17.99
N GLY A 166 5.72 -16.53 17.14
CA GLY A 166 5.58 -17.92 16.74
C GLY A 166 4.34 -18.20 15.86
N LEU A 167 3.82 -17.17 15.17
CA LEU A 167 2.66 -17.29 14.30
C LEU A 167 3.07 -17.76 12.90
N GLU A 168 2.29 -18.67 12.32
CA GLU A 168 2.45 -19.08 10.93
C GLU A 168 1.83 -18.03 10.01
N LEU A 169 2.68 -17.21 9.40
CA LEU A 169 2.28 -16.25 8.39
C LEU A 169 2.34 -16.90 6.99
N VAL A 170 1.16 -17.08 6.39
CA VAL A 170 1.01 -17.49 5.00
C VAL A 170 1.03 -16.23 4.13
N LEU A 171 2.06 -16.06 3.29
CA LEU A 171 2.18 -14.92 2.38
C LEU A 171 1.81 -15.26 0.94
N GLY A 172 1.85 -16.54 0.56
CA GLY A 172 1.54 -16.95 -0.80
C GLY A 172 0.10 -16.60 -1.14
N LEU A 173 -0.08 -15.90 -2.26
CA LEU A 173 -1.40 -15.62 -2.81
C LEU A 173 -1.97 -16.87 -3.46
N ALA A 174 -3.28 -17.07 -3.34
CA ALA A 174 -4.00 -18.06 -4.12
C ALA A 174 -3.82 -17.76 -5.62
N GLY A 175 -3.89 -18.81 -6.46
CA GLY A 175 -3.62 -18.68 -7.89
C GLY A 175 -4.45 -17.60 -8.60
N VAL A 176 -5.70 -17.38 -8.18
CA VAL A 176 -6.57 -16.33 -8.73
C VAL A 176 -6.06 -14.93 -8.38
N ASP A 177 -5.71 -14.69 -7.11
CA ASP A 177 -5.19 -13.40 -6.64
C ASP A 177 -3.84 -13.08 -7.25
N MET A 178 -3.02 -14.11 -7.46
CA MET A 178 -1.75 -13.99 -8.16
C MET A 178 -1.93 -13.50 -9.61
N VAL A 179 -2.88 -14.08 -10.35
CA VAL A 179 -3.18 -13.66 -11.72
C VAL A 179 -3.70 -12.21 -11.75
N LEU A 180 -4.58 -11.84 -10.82
CA LEU A 180 -5.08 -10.46 -10.71
C LEU A 180 -3.97 -9.47 -10.37
N LEU A 181 -3.05 -9.81 -9.45
CA LEU A 181 -1.90 -9.00 -9.09
C LEU A 181 -0.95 -8.78 -10.28
N LEU A 182 -0.67 -9.84 -11.05
CA LEU A 182 0.16 -9.72 -12.25
C LEU A 182 -0.53 -8.90 -13.34
N LEU A 183 -1.85 -9.07 -13.51
CA LEU A 183 -2.65 -8.32 -14.47
C LEU A 183 -2.65 -6.83 -14.14
N ILE A 184 -2.90 -6.45 -12.88
CA ILE A 184 -2.93 -5.03 -12.50
C ILE A 184 -1.57 -4.37 -12.67
N PHE A 185 -0.46 -5.06 -12.38
CA PHE A 185 0.88 -4.53 -12.66
C PHE A 185 1.16 -4.38 -14.15
N ALA A 186 0.80 -5.38 -14.96
CA ALA A 186 0.98 -5.29 -16.42
C ALA A 186 0.22 -4.10 -17.01
N VAL A 187 -1.06 -3.94 -16.63
CA VAL A 187 -1.89 -2.82 -17.08
C VAL A 187 -1.38 -1.48 -16.56
N SER A 188 -0.89 -1.43 -15.31
CA SER A 188 -0.27 -0.22 -14.74
C SER A 188 0.96 0.20 -15.53
N ILE A 189 1.85 -0.74 -15.90
CA ILE A 189 3.04 -0.44 -16.71
C ILE A 189 2.63 0.14 -18.07
N VAL A 190 1.66 -0.47 -18.75
CA VAL A 190 1.16 0.03 -20.05
C VAL A 190 0.58 1.43 -19.92
N THR A 191 -0.19 1.68 -18.86
CA THR A 191 -0.89 2.95 -18.66
C THR A 191 0.07 4.09 -18.33
N PHE A 192 1.04 3.85 -17.46
CA PHE A 192 2.00 4.89 -17.06
C PHE A 192 3.17 5.06 -18.06
N SER A 193 3.42 4.08 -18.93
CA SER A 193 4.43 4.18 -20.00
C SER A 193 4.01 5.15 -21.13
N SER A 194 2.71 5.28 -21.38
CA SER A 194 2.17 6.08 -22.50
C SER A 194 2.34 7.60 -22.34
N GLY A 195 2.68 8.10 -21.14
CA GLY A 195 2.85 9.53 -20.85
C GLY A 195 1.56 10.37 -20.92
N ARG A 196 0.42 9.78 -21.33
CA ARG A 196 -0.91 10.38 -21.38
C ARG A 196 -1.94 9.50 -20.67
N THR A 197 -2.82 10.12 -19.89
CA THR A 197 -3.96 9.43 -19.25
C THR A 197 -5.14 9.34 -20.17
N HIS A 198 -5.74 8.15 -20.29
CA HIS A 198 -6.94 7.92 -21.08
C HIS A 198 -8.04 7.35 -20.18
N VAL A 199 -9.27 7.87 -20.28
CA VAL A 199 -10.42 7.42 -19.45
C VAL A 199 -10.64 5.92 -19.59
N LEU A 200 -10.46 5.38 -20.81
CA LEU A 200 -10.53 3.93 -21.07
C LEU A 200 -9.52 3.13 -20.23
N GLN A 201 -8.29 3.60 -20.06
CA GLN A 201 -7.29 2.92 -19.23
C GLN A 201 -7.69 2.95 -17.74
N GLY A 202 -8.27 4.05 -17.28
CA GLY A 202 -8.85 4.13 -15.93
C GLY A 202 -9.99 3.14 -15.73
N ALA A 203 -10.87 3.02 -16.72
CA ALA A 203 -11.98 2.05 -16.68
C ALA A 203 -11.48 0.59 -16.63
N VAL A 204 -10.37 0.26 -17.30
CA VAL A 204 -9.76 -1.07 -17.23
C VAL A 204 -9.25 -1.36 -15.81
N HIS A 205 -8.56 -0.43 -15.15
CA HIS A 205 -8.12 -0.60 -13.76
C HIS A 205 -9.32 -0.80 -12.82
N PHE A 206 -10.36 0.01 -13.00
CA PHE A 206 -11.58 -0.11 -12.21
C PHE A 206 -12.26 -1.47 -12.42
N LEU A 207 -12.32 -1.97 -13.66
CA LEU A 207 -12.90 -3.28 -13.95
C LEU A 207 -12.09 -4.42 -13.30
N ILE A 208 -10.76 -4.33 -13.30
CA ILE A 208 -9.90 -5.31 -12.60
C ILE A 208 -10.17 -5.27 -11.09
N PHE A 209 -10.34 -4.08 -10.51
CA PHE A 209 -10.69 -3.94 -9.10
C PHE A 209 -12.08 -4.52 -8.77
N VAL A 210 -13.08 -4.29 -9.61
CA VAL A 210 -14.41 -4.91 -9.46
C VAL A 210 -14.33 -6.43 -9.60
N ALA A 211 -13.54 -6.94 -10.55
CA ALA A 211 -13.31 -8.37 -10.71
C ALA A 211 -12.64 -8.98 -9.45
N PHE A 212 -11.67 -8.28 -8.87
CA PHE A 212 -11.05 -8.66 -7.59
C PHE A 212 -12.10 -8.77 -6.48
N LEU A 213 -12.96 -7.76 -6.28
CA LEU A 213 -14.01 -7.81 -5.25
C LEU A 213 -15.01 -8.95 -5.48
N MET A 214 -15.39 -9.21 -6.74
CA MET A 214 -16.32 -10.29 -7.08
C MET A 214 -15.73 -11.68 -6.84
N LEU A 215 -14.45 -11.86 -7.16
CA LEU A 215 -13.74 -13.13 -6.95
C LEU A 215 -13.45 -13.37 -5.47
N LEU A 216 -13.16 -12.32 -4.71
CA LEU A 216 -12.98 -12.37 -3.26
C LEU A 216 -14.22 -12.86 -2.51
N TYR A 217 -15.42 -12.52 -3.00
CA TYR A 217 -16.68 -12.99 -2.40
C TYR A 217 -16.97 -14.47 -2.70
N ARG A 218 -16.39 -15.02 -3.77
CA ARG A 218 -16.77 -16.32 -4.34
C ARG A 218 -15.72 -17.41 -4.15
N GLY A 219 -14.52 -17.05 -3.69
CA GLY A 219 -13.44 -17.95 -3.30
C GLY A 219 -13.45 -18.19 -1.80
#